data_AF-A0AAN9T4X5-F1
#
_entry.id   AF-A0AAN9T4X5-F1
#
_cell.length_a   1.000
_cell.length_b   1.000
_cell.length_c   1.000
_cell.angle_alpha   90.00
_cell.angle_beta   90.00
_cell.angle_gamma   90.00
#
_symmetry.space_group_name_H-M   'P 1'
#
loop_
_entity.id
_entity.type
_entity.pdbx_description
1 polymer ?
#
loop_
_entity_poly.entity_id
_entity_poly.type
_entity_poly.pdbx_seq_one_letter_code
_entity_poly.pdbx_strand_id
1 'polypeptide(L)'
;MCEKQCRDEHGFKCHLMAESHQRQLLLVADNPHKFLSEFSRQFETDILRLLKRQFSTKRVLANKVYHYYICDRKYLHMNATNWETLTDFVKHFWDAKDLYR
;
A
#
# COMPACT_ATOMS: atom_id res chain seq x y z
N MET A 1 -7.09 -7.38 7.78
CA MET A 1 -7.85 -6.23 7.29
C MET A 1 -7.79 -6.22 5.77
N CYS A 2 -8.80 -5.62 5.14
CA CYS A 2 -9.18 -5.71 3.73
C CYS A 2 -8.06 -6.03 2.72
N GLU A 3 -8.00 -7.28 2.27
CA GLU A 3 -7.25 -7.73 1.08
C GLU A 3 -8.04 -7.53 -0.22
N LYS A 4 -9.23 -6.92 -0.14
CA LYS A 4 -10.18 -6.86 -1.26
C LYS A 4 -10.19 -5.48 -1.91
N GLN A 5 -9.52 -5.35 -3.04
CA GLN A 5 -9.66 -4.16 -3.89
C GLN A 5 -11.14 -3.98 -4.27
N CYS A 6 -11.75 -2.89 -3.77
CA CYS A 6 -13.10 -2.50 -4.13
C CYS A 6 -13.02 -1.51 -5.30
N ARG A 7 -13.85 -1.74 -6.32
CA ARG A 7 -13.77 -1.05 -7.62
C ARG A 7 -14.25 0.41 -7.57
N ASP A 8 -15.09 0.74 -6.60
CA ASP A 8 -15.74 2.03 -6.43
C ASP A 8 -16.06 2.31 -4.95
N GLU A 9 -16.39 3.56 -4.63
CA GLU A 9 -16.66 4.03 -3.26
C GLU A 9 -17.83 3.26 -2.60
N HIS A 10 -18.80 2.83 -3.41
CA HIS A 10 -19.94 2.04 -2.95
C HIS A 10 -19.53 0.60 -2.58
N GLY A 11 -18.70 -0.05 -3.42
CA GLY A 11 -18.13 -1.35 -3.12
C GLY A 11 -17.23 -1.34 -1.88
N PHE A 12 -16.53 -0.23 -1.64
CA PHE A 12 -15.74 -0.04 -0.43
C PHE A 12 -16.63 0.04 0.82
N LYS A 13 -17.72 0.82 0.79
CA LYS A 13 -18.68 0.91 1.91
C LYS A 13 -19.32 -0.45 2.22
N CYS A 14 -19.77 -1.20 1.22
CA CYS A 14 -20.33 -2.54 1.44
C CYS A 14 -19.28 -3.54 1.99
N HIS A 15 -18.00 -3.40 1.64
CA HIS A 15 -16.93 -4.22 2.20
C HIS A 15 -16.63 -3.87 3.66
N LEU A 16 -16.61 -2.58 4.03
CA LEU A 16 -16.43 -2.13 5.41
C LEU A 16 -17.53 -2.66 6.34
N MET A 17 -18.75 -2.79 5.82
CA MET A 17 -19.91 -3.31 6.54
C MET A 17 -19.98 -4.85 6.59
N ALA A 18 -19.07 -5.57 5.92
CA ALA A 18 -19.08 -7.03 5.92
C ALA A 18 -18.54 -7.60 7.25
N GLU A 19 -19.17 -8.66 7.77
CA GLU A 19 -18.87 -9.22 9.09
C GLU A 19 -17.39 -9.66 9.26
N SER A 20 -16.77 -10.19 8.19
CA SER A 20 -15.35 -10.57 8.20
C SER A 20 -14.42 -9.35 8.35
N HIS A 21 -14.81 -8.21 7.78
CA HIS A 21 -14.09 -6.94 7.91
C HIS A 21 -14.32 -6.33 9.30
N GLN A 22 -15.56 -6.33 9.80
CA GLN A 22 -15.90 -5.85 11.15
C GLN A 22 -15.20 -6.65 12.25
N ARG A 23 -15.07 -7.98 12.12
CA ARG A 23 -14.28 -8.80 13.05
C ARG A 23 -12.79 -8.46 13.03
N GLN A 24 -12.22 -8.18 11.87
CA GLN A 24 -10.83 -7.71 11.77
C GLN A 24 -10.66 -6.27 12.31
N LEU A 25 -11.66 -5.40 12.20
CA LEU A 25 -11.68 -4.07 12.83
C LEU A 25 -11.67 -4.15 14.36
N LEU A 26 -12.45 -5.08 14.95
CA LEU A 26 -12.48 -5.27 16.40
C LEU A 26 -11.14 -5.76 16.97
N LEU A 27 -10.39 -6.57 16.21
CA LEU A 27 -9.02 -6.97 16.58
C LEU A 27 -7.99 -5.84 16.40
N VAL A 28 -8.31 -4.82 15.60
CA VAL A 28 -7.40 -3.70 15.26
C VAL A 28 -7.66 -2.47 16.13
N ALA A 29 -8.84 -2.34 16.72
CA ALA A 29 -9.20 -1.25 17.63
C ALA A 29 -8.22 -1.11 18.82
N ASP A 30 -7.55 -2.21 19.21
CA ASP A 30 -6.60 -2.22 20.32
C ASP A 30 -5.24 -1.59 19.95
N ASN A 31 -4.79 -1.65 18.68
CA ASN A 31 -3.46 -1.17 18.26
C ASN A 31 -3.37 -0.76 16.76
N PRO A 32 -4.09 0.29 16.32
CA PRO A 32 -4.16 0.69 14.91
C PRO A 32 -2.81 1.09 14.29
N HIS A 33 -1.91 1.70 15.07
CA HIS A 33 -0.60 2.15 14.60
C HIS A 33 0.32 1.01 14.16
N LYS A 34 0.26 -0.14 14.84
CA LYS A 34 1.10 -1.30 14.53
C LYS A 34 0.78 -1.87 13.16
N PHE A 35 -0.51 -1.96 12.83
CA PHE A 35 -0.97 -2.45 11.53
C PHE A 35 -0.64 -1.48 10.41
N LEU A 36 -0.83 -0.18 10.63
CA LEU A 36 -0.49 0.85 9.65
C LEU A 36 1.01 0.83 9.30
N SER A 37 1.87 0.62 10.32
CA SER A 37 3.30 0.41 10.14
C SER A 37 3.62 -0.86 9.34
N GLU A 38 2.94 -1.97 9.64
CA GLU A 38 3.15 -3.25 8.94
C GLU A 38 2.72 -3.20 7.47
N PHE A 39 1.56 -2.58 7.17
CA PHE A 39 1.11 -2.35 5.80
C PHE A 39 2.04 -1.44 5.02
N SER A 40 2.50 -0.36 5.65
CA SER A 40 3.47 0.58 5.06
C SER A 40 4.77 -0.16 4.70
N ARG A 41 5.28 -1.00 5.60
CA ARG A 41 6.47 -1.84 5.35
C ARG A 41 6.26 -2.86 4.23
N GLN A 42 5.08 -3.49 4.18
CA GLN A 42 4.75 -4.45 3.13
C GLN A 42 4.68 -3.75 1.76
N PHE A 43 4.01 -2.60 1.69
CA PHE A 43 3.90 -1.78 0.48
C PHE A 43 5.28 -1.36 -0.05
N GLU A 44 6.15 -0.82 0.80
CA GLU A 44 7.53 -0.48 0.44
C GLU A 44 8.30 -1.67 -0.12
N THR A 45 8.21 -2.81 0.59
CA THR A 45 8.93 -4.02 0.21
C THR A 45 8.48 -4.51 -1.15
N ASP A 46 7.18 -4.51 -1.43
CA ASP A 46 6.66 -4.97 -2.70
C ASP A 46 6.95 -4.00 -3.86
N ILE A 47 6.86 -2.68 -3.62
CA ILE A 47 7.30 -1.67 -4.60
C ILE A 47 8.79 -1.86 -4.93
N LEU A 48 9.63 -2.11 -3.92
CA LEU A 48 11.05 -2.36 -4.13
C LEU A 48 11.31 -3.66 -4.91
N ARG A 49 10.57 -4.74 -4.63
CA ARG A 49 10.64 -5.98 -5.42
C ARG A 49 10.19 -5.75 -6.86
N LEU A 50 9.12 -4.99 -7.06
CA LEU A 50 8.59 -4.67 -8.38
C LEU A 50 9.62 -3.87 -9.20
N LEU A 51 10.22 -2.84 -8.58
CA LEU A 51 11.29 -2.06 -9.19
C LEU A 51 12.45 -2.96 -9.61
N LYS A 52 12.95 -3.82 -8.72
CA LYS A 52 14.05 -4.74 -9.03
C LYS A 52 13.72 -5.72 -10.17
N ARG A 53 12.51 -6.28 -10.19
CA ARG A 53 12.14 -7.33 -11.16
C ARG A 53 11.75 -6.79 -12.54
N GLN A 54 11.00 -5.69 -12.59
CA GLN A 54 10.37 -5.21 -13.83
C GLN A 54 11.05 -3.96 -14.39
N PHE A 55 11.63 -3.12 -13.54
CA PHE A 55 12.20 -1.84 -13.97
C PHE A 55 13.75 -1.80 -13.87
N SER A 56 14.35 -2.74 -13.12
CA SER A 56 15.80 -2.90 -12.96
C SER A 56 16.47 -1.54 -12.64
N THR A 57 17.50 -1.14 -13.38
CA THR A 57 18.20 0.15 -13.24
C THR A 57 17.63 1.26 -14.12
N LYS A 58 16.49 1.06 -14.79
CA LYS A 58 15.91 2.07 -15.67
C LYS A 58 15.25 3.17 -14.84
N ARG A 59 15.48 4.43 -15.24
CA ARG A 59 14.73 5.57 -14.70
C ARG A 59 13.28 5.44 -15.16
N VAL A 60 12.36 5.36 -14.21
CA VAL A 60 10.92 5.21 -14.44
C VAL A 60 10.16 6.19 -13.57
N LEU A 61 9.06 6.73 -14.10
CA LEU A 61 8.17 7.61 -13.35
C LEU A 61 7.48 6.84 -12.23
N ALA A 62 7.44 7.39 -11.02
CA ALA A 62 6.80 6.76 -9.87
C ALA A 62 5.32 6.41 -10.13
N ASN A 63 4.58 7.30 -10.81
CA ASN A 63 3.20 7.03 -11.23
C ASN A 63 3.09 5.75 -12.05
N LYS A 64 4.01 5.51 -12.99
CA LYS A 64 4.00 4.32 -13.84
C LYS A 64 4.23 3.04 -13.02
N VAL A 65 5.12 3.09 -12.04
CA VAL A 65 5.38 1.97 -11.12
C VAL A 65 4.16 1.70 -10.26
N TYR A 66 3.56 2.74 -9.70
CA TYR A 66 2.36 2.63 -8.87
C TYR A 66 1.16 2.07 -9.65
N HIS A 67 0.91 2.55 -10.86
CA HIS A 67 -0.15 2.00 -11.73
C HIS A 67 0.07 0.52 -12.07
N TYR A 68 1.32 0.12 -12.33
CA TYR A 68 1.63 -1.28 -12.56
C TYR A 68 1.43 -2.12 -11.29
N TYR A 69 1.79 -1.58 -10.13
CA TYR A 69 1.61 -2.22 -8.83
C TYR A 69 0.13 -2.50 -8.53
N ILE A 70 -0.73 -1.48 -8.61
CA ILE A 70 -2.17 -1.65 -8.31
C ILE A 70 -2.94 -2.42 -9.39
N CYS A 71 -2.35 -2.66 -10.56
CA CYS A 71 -2.95 -3.46 -11.61
C CYS A 71 -3.12 -4.93 -11.20
N ASP A 72 -2.28 -5.43 -10.29
CA ASP A 72 -2.44 -6.76 -9.70
C ASP A 72 -3.22 -6.66 -8.38
N ARG A 73 -4.33 -7.39 -8.34
CA ARG A 73 -5.31 -7.37 -7.24
C ARG A 73 -4.78 -7.91 -5.93
N LYS A 74 -3.62 -8.58 -5.93
CA LYS A 74 -2.96 -9.12 -4.74
C LYS A 74 -2.21 -8.05 -3.94
N TYR A 75 -1.96 -6.89 -4.55
CA TYR A 75 -1.21 -5.82 -3.91
C TYR A 75 -2.10 -4.85 -3.13
N LEU A 76 -1.52 -4.33 -2.04
CA LEU A 76 -2.15 -3.36 -1.16
C LEU A 76 -2.38 -2.05 -1.90
N HIS A 77 -3.50 -1.37 -1.65
CA HIS A 77 -3.68 -0.02 -2.15
C HIS A 77 -3.00 0.99 -1.21
N MET A 78 -2.46 2.08 -1.76
CA MET A 78 -1.75 3.12 -0.98
C MET A 78 -2.61 3.69 0.17
N ASN A 79 -3.92 3.79 -0.03
CA ASN A 79 -4.89 4.21 1.00
C ASN A 79 -4.86 3.37 2.30
N ALA A 80 -4.22 2.20 2.29
CA ALA A 80 -4.04 1.36 3.48
C ALA A 80 -2.69 1.57 4.18
N THR A 81 -1.93 2.60 3.81
CA THR A 81 -0.58 2.90 4.33
C THR A 81 -0.52 4.26 5.01
N ASN A 82 0.63 4.60 5.59
CA ASN A 82 0.91 5.91 6.19
C ASN A 82 0.94 7.07 5.18
N TRP A 83 0.89 6.80 3.87
CA TRP A 83 1.02 7.83 2.84
C TRP A 83 -0.32 8.07 2.15
N GLU A 84 -0.82 9.29 2.30
CA GLU A 84 -2.07 9.74 1.67
C GLU A 84 -1.89 10.01 0.17
N THR A 85 -0.67 10.37 -0.25
CA THR A 85 -0.34 10.67 -1.64
C THR A 85 0.90 9.91 -2.10
N LEU A 86 0.95 9.62 -3.41
CA LEU A 86 2.12 8.99 -4.01
C LEU A 86 3.36 9.88 -3.88
N THR A 87 3.17 11.19 -3.90
CA THR A 87 4.25 12.17 -3.71
C THR A 87 4.89 12.02 -2.33
N ASP A 88 4.11 11.84 -1.27
CA ASP A 88 4.63 11.69 0.08
C ASP A 88 5.33 10.35 0.27
N PHE A 89 4.77 9.28 -0.29
CA PHE A 89 5.45 7.98 -0.35
C PHE A 89 6.79 8.08 -1.07
N VAL A 90 6.82 8.71 -2.25
CA VAL A 90 8.03 8.85 -3.07
C VAL A 90 9.11 9.62 -2.32
N LYS A 91 8.78 10.75 -1.68
CA LYS A 91 9.72 11.50 -0.84
C LYS A 91 10.31 10.62 0.25
N HIS A 92 9.45 9.95 1.03
CA HIS A 92 9.90 9.05 2.10
C HIS A 92 10.79 7.92 1.58
N PHE A 93 10.38 7.27 0.50
CA PHE A 93 11.06 6.12 -0.08
C PHE A 93 12.45 6.46 -0.65
N TRP A 94 12.59 7.62 -1.29
CA TRP A 94 13.88 8.05 -1.83
C TRP A 94 14.80 8.66 -0.76
N ASP A 95 14.26 9.47 0.17
CA ASP A 95 15.06 10.00 1.28
C ASP A 95 15.59 8.87 2.17
N ALA A 96 14.75 7.86 2.46
CA ALA A 96 15.19 6.66 3.17
C ALA A 96 16.27 5.89 2.39
N LYS A 97 16.18 5.84 1.06
CA LYS A 97 17.20 5.18 0.20
C LYS A 97 18.53 5.90 0.20
N ASP A 98 18.53 7.23 0.18
CA ASP A 98 19.75 8.04 0.21
C ASP A 98 20.44 8.00 1.58
N LEU A 99 19.71 7.74 2.68
CA LEU A 99 20.29 7.49 4.01
C LEU A 99 21.03 6.13 4.14
N TYR A 100 20.76 5.16 3.26
CA TYR A 100 21.41 3.84 3.26
C TYR A 100 22.53 3.72 2.20
N ARG A 101 23.00 4.85 1.67
CA ARG A 101 24.07 4.93 0.67
C ARG A 101 25.36 5.49 1.28
#